data_AF-A0A0P7M221-F1
#
_entry.id   AF-A0A0P7M221-F1
#
_cell.length_a   1.000
_cell.length_b   1.000
_cell.length_c   1.000
_cell.angle_alpha   90.00
_cell.angle_beta   90.00
_cell.angle_gamma   90.00
#
_symmetry.space_group_name_H-M   'P 1'
#
loop_
_entity.id
_entity.type
_entity.pdbx_description
1 polymer ?
#
loop_
_entity_poly.entity_id
_entity_poly.type
_entity_poly.pdbx_seq_one_letter_code
_entity_poly.pdbx_strand_id
1 'polypeptide(L)'
;MNQFKEEVLTELQDVKLSQNRKQLIAEKARRKGKHKAGGQWTYRLVLATFTIFVIGFSYLLTQQKELRTTGHQAATVQSDTGNWWSLLDSDYVRGILLLGFFIGASFIVKRVLVKKGYGLPVCIECGESWPEKGARKLYRKNSEIVCPHCGQKQYRTKKSIQISGVMTMPVPLLIMLQHVFHNFFIGIIFFLVGMFFYHHQVAPYVFKLQEKDPMNEPLW
;
A
#
# COMPACT_ATOMS: atom_id res chain seq x y z
N MET A 1 29.13 -45.69 8.75
CA MET A 1 27.89 -45.13 9.32
C MET A 1 28.11 -44.26 10.57
N ASN A 2 29.21 -44.44 11.33
CA ASN A 2 29.48 -43.65 12.54
C ASN A 2 30.08 -42.26 12.26
N GLN A 3 30.94 -42.11 11.24
CA GLN A 3 31.56 -40.81 10.91
C GLN A 3 30.55 -39.73 10.49
N PHE A 4 29.56 -40.09 9.66
CA PHE A 4 28.50 -39.17 9.26
C PHE A 4 27.67 -38.67 10.44
N LYS A 5 27.42 -39.54 11.43
CA LYS A 5 26.68 -39.17 12.64
C LYS A 5 27.48 -38.20 13.51
N GLU A 6 28.80 -38.36 13.57
CA GLU A 6 29.70 -37.46 14.28
C GLU A 6 29.81 -36.10 13.59
N GLU A 7 29.96 -36.05 12.26
CA GLU A 7 29.95 -34.80 11.48
C GLU A 7 28.65 -34.01 11.66
N VAL A 8 27.50 -34.68 11.53
CA VAL A 8 26.19 -34.04 11.71
C VAL A 8 26.00 -33.52 13.15
N LEU A 9 26.47 -34.27 14.15
CA LEU A 9 26.42 -33.81 15.55
C LEU A 9 27.32 -32.60 15.78
N THR A 10 28.47 -32.54 15.11
CA THR A 10 29.43 -31.44 15.21
C THR A 10 28.89 -30.17 14.54
N GLU A 11 28.29 -30.29 13.36
CA GLU A 11 27.60 -29.17 12.69
C GLU A 11 26.37 -28.70 13.47
N LEU A 12 25.58 -29.60 14.06
CA LEU A 12 24.45 -29.24 14.92
C LEU A 12 24.90 -28.51 16.20
N GLN A 13 26.10 -28.82 16.69
CA GLN A 13 26.72 -28.14 17.83
C GLN A 13 27.15 -26.72 17.47
N ASP A 14 27.60 -26.50 16.23
CA ASP A 14 28.01 -25.18 15.73
C ASP A 14 26.80 -24.32 15.30
N VAL A 15 25.72 -24.95 14.84
CA VAL A 15 24.41 -24.31 14.59
C VAL A 15 23.67 -23.95 15.89
N LYS A 16 24.21 -24.33 17.06
CA LYS A 16 23.66 -24.01 18.37
C LYS A 16 23.83 -22.51 18.64
N LEU A 17 22.88 -21.73 18.10
CA LEU A 17 22.73 -20.27 18.22
C LEU A 17 23.47 -19.74 19.45
N SER A 18 24.48 -18.91 19.22
CA SER A 18 25.27 -18.29 20.29
C SER A 18 24.35 -17.68 21.35
N GLN A 19 24.74 -17.76 22.62
CA GLN A 19 23.95 -17.29 23.77
C GLN A 19 23.40 -15.86 23.53
N ASN A 20 24.20 -14.99 22.91
CA ASN A 20 23.79 -13.64 22.52
C ASN A 20 22.66 -13.60 21.48
N ARG A 21 22.68 -14.46 20.45
CA ARG A 21 21.57 -14.56 19.47
C ARG A 21 20.28 -15.04 20.12
N LYS A 22 20.36 -16.00 21.05
CA LYS A 22 19.18 -16.48 21.79
C LYS A 22 18.56 -15.38 22.65
N GLN A 23 19.39 -14.58 23.32
CA GLN A 23 18.92 -13.43 24.11
C GLN A 23 18.28 -12.35 23.23
N LEU A 24 18.88 -12.02 22.08
CA LEU A 24 18.30 -11.08 21.11
C LEU A 24 16.96 -11.56 20.56
N ILE A 25 16.83 -12.85 20.24
CA ILE A 25 15.56 -13.43 19.75
C ILE A 25 14.49 -13.39 20.85
N ALA A 26 14.86 -13.73 22.09
CA ALA A 26 13.96 -13.69 23.24
C ALA A 26 13.48 -12.27 23.57
N GLU A 27 14.37 -11.27 23.49
CA GLU A 27 14.01 -9.86 23.71
C GLU A 27 13.07 -9.33 22.61
N LYS A 28 13.35 -9.68 21.35
CA LYS A 28 12.52 -9.29 20.19
C LYS A 28 11.13 -9.92 20.26
N ALA A 29 11.03 -11.16 20.75
CA ALA A 29 9.75 -11.84 20.99
C ALA A 29 8.95 -11.16 22.12
N ARG A 30 9.60 -10.78 23.24
CA ARG A 30 8.96 -10.07 24.36
C ARG A 30 8.43 -8.69 23.96
N ARG A 31 9.16 -7.91 23.15
CA ARG A 31 8.67 -6.61 22.63
C ARG A 31 7.45 -6.76 21.73
N LYS A 32 7.34 -7.86 20.98
CA LYS A 32 6.23 -8.12 20.06
C LYS A 32 4.92 -8.48 20.77
N GLY A 33 4.99 -9.06 21.97
CA GLY A 33 3.82 -9.41 22.79
C GLY A 33 3.04 -8.21 23.35
N LYS A 34 3.70 -7.07 23.56
CA LYS A 34 3.09 -5.88 24.17
C LYS A 34 2.19 -5.05 23.23
N HIS A 35 2.20 -5.31 21.91
CA HIS A 35 1.42 -4.53 20.93
C HIS A 35 0.07 -5.14 20.53
N LYS A 36 -0.39 -6.22 21.15
CA LYS A 36 -1.71 -6.82 20.88
C LYS A 36 -2.80 -6.22 21.80
N ALA A 37 -3.10 -4.95 21.63
CA ALA A 37 -4.34 -4.33 22.11
C ALA A 37 -5.13 -3.76 20.90
N GLY A 38 -5.50 -4.65 19.97
CA GLY A 38 -6.03 -4.29 18.66
C GLY A 38 -7.54 -4.51 18.45
N GLY A 39 -8.29 -4.90 19.49
CA GLY A 39 -9.72 -5.24 19.35
C GLY A 39 -10.68 -4.04 19.36
N GLN A 40 -10.28 -2.90 19.94
CA GLN A 40 -11.18 -1.76 20.12
C GLN A 40 -11.32 -0.89 18.86
N TRP A 41 -10.31 -0.89 17.97
CA TRP A 41 -10.29 -0.09 16.75
C TRP A 41 -11.15 -0.68 15.63
N THR A 42 -11.22 -2.00 15.54
CA THR A 42 -12.04 -2.70 14.54
C THR A 42 -13.52 -2.46 14.78
N TYR A 43 -13.98 -2.49 16.04
CA TYR A 43 -15.38 -2.20 16.40
C TYR A 43 -15.79 -0.77 16.04
N ARG A 44 -14.95 0.23 16.34
CA ARG A 44 -15.24 1.64 16.03
C ARG A 44 -15.34 1.89 14.52
N LEU A 45 -14.49 1.24 13.73
CA LEU A 45 -14.53 1.35 12.28
C LEU A 45 -15.80 0.71 11.71
N VAL A 46 -16.15 -0.49 12.16
CA VAL A 46 -17.36 -1.21 11.71
C VAL A 46 -18.62 -0.43 12.07
N LEU A 47 -18.70 0.10 13.29
CA LEU A 47 -19.85 0.91 13.74
C LEU A 47 -20.01 2.19 12.93
N ALA A 48 -18.92 2.89 12.61
CA ALA A 48 -18.94 4.07 11.76
C ALA A 48 -19.41 3.75 10.33
N THR A 49 -18.92 2.65 9.74
CA THR A 49 -19.38 2.24 8.40
C THR A 49 -20.85 1.82 8.39
N PHE A 50 -21.32 1.12 9.43
CA PHE A 50 -22.70 0.66 9.52
C PHE A 50 -23.67 1.82 9.74
N THR A 51 -23.32 2.80 10.56
CA THR A 51 -24.15 4.00 10.80
C THR A 51 -24.29 4.85 9.54
N ILE A 52 -23.21 5.07 8.78
CA ILE A 52 -23.28 5.76 7.49
C ILE A 52 -24.17 4.98 6.50
N PHE A 53 -24.06 3.65 6.48
CA PHE A 53 -24.86 2.82 5.59
C PHE A 53 -26.35 2.86 5.93
N VAL A 54 -26.70 2.80 7.22
CA VAL A 54 -28.09 2.90 7.68
C VAL A 54 -28.66 4.28 7.34
N ILE A 55 -27.93 5.37 7.60
CA ILE A 55 -28.38 6.73 7.26
C ILE A 55 -28.57 6.88 5.75
N GLY A 56 -27.61 6.41 4.95
CA GLY A 56 -27.70 6.46 3.49
C GLY A 56 -28.86 5.63 2.94
N PHE A 57 -29.07 4.43 3.48
CA PHE A 57 -30.16 3.55 3.06
C PHE A 57 -31.54 4.10 3.48
N SER A 58 -31.65 4.65 4.69
CA SER A 58 -32.86 5.34 5.13
C SER A 58 -33.18 6.54 4.24
N TYR A 59 -32.18 7.34 3.85
CA TYR A 59 -32.37 8.47 2.93
C TYR A 59 -32.88 8.01 1.55
N LEU A 60 -32.31 6.94 0.99
CA LEU A 60 -32.75 6.37 -0.29
C LEU A 60 -34.20 5.84 -0.21
N LEU A 61 -34.57 5.17 0.89
CA LEU A 61 -35.93 4.71 1.10
C LEU A 61 -36.94 5.86 1.24
N THR A 62 -36.54 6.97 1.88
CA THR A 62 -37.38 8.16 1.98
C THR A 62 -37.59 8.82 0.61
N GLN A 63 -36.54 8.95 -0.21
CA GLN A 63 -36.68 9.44 -1.59
C GLN A 63 -37.57 8.55 -2.44
N GLN A 64 -37.44 7.22 -2.34
CA GLN A 64 -38.27 6.30 -3.10
C GLN A 64 -39.76 6.37 -2.68
N LYS A 65 -40.03 6.69 -1.41
CA LYS A 65 -41.38 6.87 -0.88
C LYS A 65 -42.01 8.20 -1.34
N GLU A 66 -41.24 9.29 -1.36
CA GLU A 66 -41.69 10.55 -1.97
C GLU A 66 -41.98 10.36 -3.46
N LEU A 67 -41.07 9.73 -4.21
CA LEU A 67 -41.24 9.49 -5.65
C LEU A 67 -42.50 8.68 -6.00
N ARG A 68 -42.93 7.76 -5.13
CA ARG A 68 -44.17 6.98 -5.30
C ARG A 68 -45.44 7.71 -4.86
N THR A 69 -45.35 8.74 -4.02
CA THR A 69 -46.52 9.51 -3.54
C THR A 69 -46.79 10.76 -4.39
N THR A 70 -45.80 11.29 -5.11
CA THR A 70 -45.94 12.43 -6.04
C THR A 70 -46.28 12.04 -7.49
N GLY A 71 -46.80 10.82 -7.74
CA GLY A 71 -47.19 10.37 -9.08
C GLY A 71 -48.33 11.16 -9.76
N HIS A 72 -48.93 12.15 -9.08
CA HIS A 72 -49.98 13.01 -9.61
C HIS A 72 -49.75 14.50 -9.34
N GLN A 73 -48.54 15.01 -9.60
CA GLN A 73 -48.39 16.43 -9.93
C GLN A 73 -47.03 16.68 -10.60
N ALA A 74 -47.08 16.93 -11.91
CA ALA A 74 -46.00 17.58 -12.63
C ALA A 74 -45.94 19.05 -12.17
N ALA A 75 -44.97 19.39 -11.33
CA ALA A 75 -44.43 20.74 -11.19
C ALA A 75 -43.09 20.68 -10.44
N THR A 76 -42.02 20.94 -11.18
CA THR A 76 -40.71 21.44 -10.73
C THR A 76 -40.49 21.60 -9.22
N VAL A 77 -40.01 20.54 -8.55
CA VAL A 77 -39.22 20.72 -7.33
C VAL A 77 -37.79 21.01 -7.77
N GLN A 78 -37.55 22.27 -8.11
CA GLN A 78 -36.20 22.83 -8.19
C GLN A 78 -35.67 22.89 -6.76
N SER A 79 -35.09 21.78 -6.31
CA SER A 79 -34.33 21.74 -5.07
C SER A 79 -33.04 22.53 -5.30
N ASP A 80 -32.79 23.52 -4.44
CA ASP A 80 -31.54 24.29 -4.32
C ASP A 80 -30.29 23.42 -4.02
N THR A 81 -30.40 22.10 -4.15
CA THR A 81 -29.27 21.17 -4.34
C THR A 81 -28.59 21.33 -5.70
N GLY A 82 -29.09 22.18 -6.61
CA GLY A 82 -28.56 22.37 -7.97
C GLY A 82 -27.21 23.07 -8.06
N ASN A 83 -26.77 23.83 -7.05
CA ASN A 83 -25.55 24.63 -7.20
C ASN A 83 -24.24 23.85 -6.97
N TRP A 84 -24.24 22.82 -6.12
CA TRP A 84 -22.99 22.09 -5.78
C TRP A 84 -22.55 21.08 -6.84
N TRP A 85 -23.51 20.45 -7.54
CA TRP A 85 -23.22 19.53 -8.64
C TRP A 85 -22.71 20.24 -9.89
N SER A 86 -23.08 21.51 -10.09
CA SER A 86 -22.55 22.33 -11.19
C SER A 86 -21.05 22.56 -11.08
N LEU A 87 -20.49 22.63 -9.87
CA LEU A 87 -19.05 22.74 -9.64
C LEU A 87 -18.31 21.48 -10.09
N LEU A 88 -18.96 20.32 -10.03
CA LEU A 88 -18.40 19.05 -10.52
C LEU A 88 -18.50 18.90 -12.03
N ASP A 89 -19.10 19.85 -12.75
CA ASP A 89 -19.18 19.77 -14.21
C ASP A 89 -17.87 20.19 -14.89
N SER A 90 -17.06 20.99 -14.19
CA SER A 90 -15.72 21.35 -14.64
C SER A 90 -14.75 20.19 -14.55
N ASP A 91 -14.13 19.83 -15.68
CA ASP A 91 -13.07 18.82 -15.75
C ASP A 91 -11.89 19.13 -14.82
N TYR A 92 -11.61 20.41 -14.54
CA TYR A 92 -10.55 20.80 -13.60
C TYR A 92 -10.89 20.42 -12.16
N VAL A 93 -12.16 20.57 -11.75
CA VAL A 93 -12.61 20.19 -10.41
C VAL A 93 -12.56 18.67 -10.26
N ARG A 94 -13.02 17.92 -11.27
CA ARG A 94 -12.88 16.46 -11.32
C ARG A 94 -11.40 16.03 -11.24
N GLY A 95 -10.51 16.76 -11.93
CA GLY A 95 -9.07 16.54 -11.91
C GLY A 95 -8.42 16.78 -10.54
N ILE A 96 -8.80 17.87 -9.87
CA ILE A 96 -8.32 18.19 -8.51
C ILE A 96 -8.79 17.13 -7.50
N LEU A 97 -10.04 16.68 -7.61
CA LEU A 97 -10.57 15.60 -6.78
C LEU A 97 -9.82 14.28 -7.00
N LEU A 98 -9.52 13.95 -8.26
CA LEU A 98 -8.71 12.79 -8.61
C LEU A 98 -7.31 12.87 -7.99
N LEU A 99 -6.64 14.03 -8.05
CA LEU A 99 -5.36 14.24 -7.37
C LEU A 99 -5.47 14.07 -5.85
N GLY A 100 -6.49 14.67 -5.24
CA GLY A 100 -6.76 14.53 -3.80
C GLY A 100 -6.93 13.07 -3.41
N PHE A 101 -7.63 12.28 -4.23
CA PHE A 101 -7.77 10.84 -4.05
C PHE A 101 -6.43 10.11 -4.12
N PHE A 102 -5.61 10.36 -5.14
CA PHE A 102 -4.28 9.74 -5.25
C PHE A 102 -3.37 10.09 -4.07
N ILE A 103 -3.38 11.35 -3.64
CA ILE A 103 -2.61 11.81 -2.49
C ILE A 103 -3.09 11.10 -1.22
N GLY A 104 -4.40 11.11 -0.95
CA GLY A 104 -4.99 10.42 0.20
C GLY A 104 -4.69 8.92 0.21
N ALA A 105 -4.88 8.25 -0.93
CA ALA A 105 -4.55 6.84 -1.11
C ALA A 105 -3.06 6.57 -0.86
N SER A 106 -2.16 7.43 -1.34
CA SER A 106 -0.72 7.29 -1.11
C SER A 106 -0.37 7.35 0.39
N PHE A 107 -0.98 8.26 1.15
CA PHE A 107 -0.80 8.36 2.60
C PHE A 107 -1.34 7.13 3.33
N ILE A 108 -2.50 6.63 2.93
CA ILE A 108 -3.10 5.42 3.51
C ILE A 108 -2.20 4.21 3.25
N VAL A 109 -1.80 3.98 2.00
CA VAL A 109 -0.92 2.88 1.61
C VAL A 109 0.41 2.97 2.35
N LYS A 110 1.03 4.15 2.39
CA LYS A 110 2.26 4.39 3.15
C LYS A 110 2.08 4.02 4.63
N ARG A 111 1.01 4.49 5.29
CA ARG A 111 0.71 4.13 6.68
C ARG A 111 0.54 2.63 6.87
N VAL A 112 -0.16 1.95 5.96
CA VAL A 112 -0.36 0.50 6.02
C VAL A 112 0.96 -0.26 5.85
N LEU A 113 1.81 0.16 4.91
CA LEU A 113 3.14 -0.43 4.70
C LEU A 113 4.01 -0.29 5.95
N VAL A 114 4.08 0.92 6.53
CA VAL A 114 4.83 1.17 7.76
C VAL A 114 4.30 0.33 8.92
N LYS A 115 2.98 0.23 9.11
CA LYS A 115 2.37 -0.63 10.14
C LYS A 115 2.66 -2.12 9.94
N LYS A 116 2.80 -2.57 8.69
CA LYS A 116 3.17 -3.96 8.36
C LYS A 116 4.69 -4.22 8.49
N GLY A 117 5.46 -3.22 8.94
CA GLY A 117 6.91 -3.32 9.12
C GLY A 117 7.70 -3.20 7.83
N TYR A 118 7.09 -2.61 6.79
CA TYR A 118 7.83 -2.20 5.60
C TYR A 118 8.37 -0.78 5.82
N GLY A 119 9.65 -0.60 5.57
CA GLY A 119 10.38 0.65 5.81
C GLY A 119 11.42 0.87 4.72
N LEU A 120 12.37 1.76 5.00
CA LEU A 120 13.56 1.86 4.16
C LEU A 120 14.27 0.50 4.13
N PRO A 121 14.81 0.08 2.97
CA PRO A 121 15.51 -1.18 2.88
C PRO A 121 16.72 -1.15 3.79
N VAL A 122 16.95 -2.26 4.49
CA VAL A 122 18.10 -2.45 5.38
C VAL A 122 19.04 -3.44 4.73
N CYS A 123 20.33 -3.12 4.74
CA CYS A 123 21.36 -4.00 4.24
C CYS A 123 21.43 -5.28 5.09
N ILE A 124 21.47 -6.46 4.45
CA ILE A 124 21.55 -7.75 5.15
C ILE A 124 22.93 -7.95 5.78
N GLU A 125 23.98 -7.54 5.06
CA GLU A 125 25.37 -7.68 5.49
C GLU A 125 25.77 -6.72 6.61
N CYS A 126 25.55 -5.41 6.42
CA CYS A 126 25.97 -4.40 7.41
C CYS A 126 24.87 -3.98 8.39
N GLY A 127 23.61 -4.38 8.17
CA GLY A 127 22.48 -3.98 9.02
C GLY A 127 22.10 -2.50 8.94
N GLU A 128 22.79 -1.71 8.11
CA GLU A 128 22.55 -0.27 7.98
C GLU A 128 21.33 0.03 7.10
N SER A 129 20.58 1.06 7.49
CA SER A 129 19.40 1.49 6.74
C SER A 129 19.81 2.31 5.53
N TRP A 130 19.17 2.06 4.39
CA TRP A 130 19.48 2.78 3.17
C TRP A 130 19.00 4.24 3.25
N PRO A 131 19.78 5.20 2.72
CA PRO A 131 19.31 6.57 2.58
C PRO A 131 18.13 6.60 1.62
N GLU A 132 17.11 7.43 1.92
CA GLU A 132 15.85 7.49 1.16
C GLU A 132 16.07 7.79 -0.34
N LYS A 133 17.06 8.63 -0.67
CA LYS A 133 17.45 8.90 -2.06
C LYS A 133 17.99 7.64 -2.76
N GLY A 134 18.77 6.83 -2.06
CA GLY A 134 19.26 5.54 -2.55
C GLY A 134 18.13 4.52 -2.72
N ALA A 135 17.22 4.45 -1.75
CA ALA A 135 16.03 3.60 -1.80
C ALA A 135 15.03 3.99 -2.91
N ARG A 136 14.97 5.27 -3.30
CA ARG A 136 14.23 5.69 -4.50
C ARG A 136 14.93 5.30 -5.79
N LYS A 137 16.25 5.46 -5.87
CA LYS A 137 17.04 5.03 -7.06
C LYS A 137 16.90 3.52 -7.28
N LEU A 138 16.85 2.77 -6.17
CA LEU A 138 16.55 1.34 -6.14
C LEU A 138 15.23 1.00 -6.84
N TYR A 139 14.20 1.82 -6.67
CA TYR A 139 12.89 1.54 -7.25
C TYR A 139 12.94 1.35 -8.77
N ARG A 140 13.72 2.22 -9.43
CA ARG A 140 13.84 2.28 -10.89
C ARG A 140 14.70 1.16 -11.48
N LYS A 141 15.55 0.49 -10.69
CA LYS A 141 16.49 -0.50 -11.18
C LYS A 141 16.09 -1.90 -10.70
N ASN A 142 15.81 -2.80 -11.64
CA ASN A 142 15.47 -4.20 -11.36
C ASN A 142 16.70 -5.12 -11.29
N SER A 143 17.92 -4.58 -11.38
CA SER A 143 19.16 -5.35 -11.42
C SER A 143 19.76 -5.60 -10.03
N GLU A 144 20.94 -6.22 -10.00
CA GLU A 144 21.85 -6.20 -8.84
C GLU A 144 22.04 -4.78 -8.29
N ILE A 145 22.11 -4.70 -6.97
CA ILE A 145 22.13 -3.46 -6.21
C ILE A 145 23.31 -3.50 -5.26
N VAL A 146 24.15 -2.47 -5.30
CA VAL A 146 25.31 -2.36 -4.42
C VAL A 146 24.95 -1.51 -3.20
N CYS A 147 25.19 -2.03 -2.00
CA CYS A 147 25.00 -1.27 -0.76
C CYS A 147 25.92 -0.04 -0.73
N PRO A 148 25.41 1.17 -0.44
CA PRO A 148 26.23 2.38 -0.39
C PRO A 148 27.19 2.41 0.80
N HIS A 149 26.98 1.57 1.83
CA HIS A 149 27.80 1.53 3.04
C HIS A 149 28.88 0.46 2.99
N CYS A 150 28.55 -0.77 2.56
CA CYS A 150 29.48 -1.90 2.58
C CYS A 150 29.91 -2.39 1.19
N GLY A 151 29.37 -1.85 0.10
CA GLY A 151 29.73 -2.25 -1.27
C GLY A 151 29.27 -3.65 -1.68
N GLN A 152 28.55 -4.37 -0.81
CA GLN A 152 28.06 -5.71 -1.11
C GLN A 152 26.86 -5.68 -2.05
N LYS A 153 26.79 -6.68 -2.94
CA LYS A 153 25.70 -6.86 -3.89
C LYS A 153 24.49 -7.49 -3.18
N GLN A 154 23.30 -6.96 -3.46
CA GLN A 154 22.03 -7.42 -2.94
C GLN A 154 20.99 -7.41 -4.04
N TYR A 155 19.97 -8.24 -3.86
CA TYR A 155 18.91 -8.44 -4.81
C TYR A 155 17.55 -8.16 -4.17
N ARG A 156 16.55 -7.88 -5.01
CA ARG A 156 15.17 -7.73 -4.55
C ARG A 156 14.54 -9.09 -4.29
N THR A 157 13.75 -9.19 -3.23
CA THR A 157 12.94 -10.39 -3.00
C THR A 157 11.81 -10.54 -4.02
N LYS A 158 11.46 -11.78 -4.40
CA LYS A 158 10.30 -12.09 -5.26
C LYS A 158 9.01 -11.45 -4.73
N LYS A 159 8.81 -11.48 -3.40
CA LYS A 159 7.69 -10.82 -2.73
C LYS A 159 7.64 -9.31 -2.96
N SER A 160 8.79 -8.65 -2.98
CA SER A 160 8.86 -7.22 -3.24
C SER A 160 8.56 -6.88 -4.69
N ILE A 161 8.97 -7.73 -5.63
CA ILE A 161 8.60 -7.62 -7.05
C ILE A 161 7.08 -7.76 -7.21
N GLN A 162 6.46 -8.74 -6.56
CA GLN A 162 5.00 -8.93 -6.57
C GLN A 162 4.26 -7.70 -5.99
N ILE A 163 4.72 -7.16 -4.86
CA ILE A 163 4.10 -5.95 -4.29
C ILE A 163 4.29 -4.74 -5.22
N SER A 164 5.43 -4.65 -5.92
CA SER A 164 5.63 -3.62 -6.95
C SER A 164 4.63 -3.75 -8.10
N GLY A 165 4.27 -4.98 -8.50
CA GLY A 165 3.19 -5.23 -9.48
C GLY A 165 1.81 -4.87 -8.94
N VAL A 166 1.53 -5.12 -7.65
CA VAL A 166 0.28 -4.63 -7.02
C VAL A 166 0.25 -3.10 -6.97
N MET A 167 1.40 -2.44 -6.88
CA MET A 167 1.48 -0.98 -6.89
C MET A 167 1.09 -0.37 -8.24
N THR A 168 1.09 -1.14 -9.33
CA THR A 168 0.57 -0.69 -10.64
C THR A 168 -0.93 -0.93 -10.82
N MET A 169 -1.64 -1.42 -9.79
CA MET A 169 -3.10 -1.64 -9.81
C MET A 169 -3.96 -0.41 -10.19
N PRO A 170 -3.54 0.85 -9.97
CA PRO A 170 -4.30 1.99 -10.46
C PRO A 170 -4.28 2.15 -11.99
N VAL A 171 -3.33 1.55 -12.72
CA VAL A 171 -3.15 1.76 -14.17
C VAL A 171 -4.38 1.39 -15.00
N PRO A 172 -5.07 0.25 -14.77
CA PRO A 172 -6.33 -0.06 -15.45
C PRO A 172 -7.44 0.99 -15.30
N LEU A 173 -7.40 1.84 -14.25
CA LEU A 173 -8.37 2.93 -14.08
C LEU A 173 -8.24 4.00 -15.16
N LEU A 174 -7.14 4.03 -15.92
CA LEU A 174 -6.95 4.94 -17.05
C LEU A 174 -8.05 4.74 -18.12
N ILE A 175 -8.57 3.53 -18.28
CA ILE A 175 -9.67 3.23 -19.22
C ILE A 175 -10.99 3.89 -18.78
N MET A 176 -11.16 4.12 -17.48
CA MET A 176 -12.38 4.72 -16.92
C MET A 176 -12.39 6.24 -17.04
N LEU A 177 -11.27 6.89 -17.35
CA LEU A 177 -11.20 8.36 -17.48
C LEU A 177 -12.16 8.91 -18.54
N GLN A 178 -12.37 8.18 -19.65
CA GLN A 178 -13.28 8.61 -20.72
C GLN A 178 -14.73 8.75 -20.26
N HIS A 179 -15.12 8.10 -19.16
CA HIS A 179 -16.46 8.20 -18.59
C HIS A 179 -16.57 9.32 -17.55
N VAL A 180 -15.44 9.74 -16.98
CA VAL A 180 -15.38 10.70 -15.88
C VAL A 180 -15.10 12.11 -16.38
N PHE A 181 -14.33 12.27 -17.45
CA PHE A 181 -13.94 13.58 -17.99
C PHE A 181 -14.58 13.79 -19.36
N HIS A 182 -15.10 15.00 -19.59
CA HIS A 182 -15.54 15.39 -20.92
C HIS A 182 -14.31 15.59 -21.83
N ASN A 183 -13.28 16.26 -21.33
CA ASN A 183 -11.99 16.38 -21.99
C ASN A 183 -11.03 15.29 -21.51
N PHE A 184 -10.93 14.21 -22.28
CA PHE A 184 -10.07 13.07 -21.98
C PHE A 184 -8.60 13.45 -21.68
N PHE A 185 -8.02 14.38 -22.43
CA PHE A 185 -6.63 14.83 -22.23
C PHE A 185 -6.39 15.47 -20.87
N ILE A 186 -7.35 16.28 -20.38
CA ILE A 186 -7.25 16.90 -19.05
C ILE A 186 -7.23 15.81 -17.98
N GLY A 187 -8.13 14.83 -18.10
CA GLY A 187 -8.16 13.65 -17.24
C GLY A 187 -6.83 12.90 -17.22
N ILE A 188 -6.23 12.64 -18.38
CA ILE A 188 -4.93 11.95 -18.48
C ILE A 188 -3.84 12.72 -17.74
N ILE A 189 -3.74 14.03 -17.93
CA ILE A 189 -2.69 14.85 -17.28
C ILE A 189 -2.81 14.74 -15.76
N PHE A 190 -4.01 14.94 -15.21
CA PHE A 190 -4.25 14.82 -13.78
C PHE A 190 -3.97 13.41 -13.26
N PHE A 191 -4.35 12.37 -14.00
CA PHE A 191 -4.06 10.99 -13.64
C PHE A 191 -2.56 10.71 -13.60
N LEU A 192 -1.81 11.10 -14.63
CA LEU A 192 -0.35 10.88 -14.69
C LEU A 192 0.38 11.61 -13.56
N VAL A 193 -0.02 12.85 -13.26
CA VAL A 193 0.52 13.62 -12.14
C VAL A 193 0.21 12.93 -10.81
N GLY A 194 -1.03 12.49 -10.60
CA GLY A 194 -1.42 11.77 -9.40
C GLY A 194 -0.68 10.45 -9.22
N MET A 195 -0.52 9.70 -10.31
CA MET A 195 0.20 8.42 -10.37
C MET A 195 1.70 8.61 -10.08
N PHE A 196 2.30 9.70 -10.59
CA PHE A 196 3.66 10.11 -10.26
C PHE A 196 3.83 10.37 -8.75
N PHE A 197 2.95 11.17 -8.14
CA PHE A 197 2.98 11.44 -6.70
C PHE A 197 2.79 10.17 -5.88
N TYR A 198 1.84 9.31 -6.27
CA TYR A 198 1.57 8.04 -5.63
C TYR A 198 2.82 7.15 -5.58
N HIS A 199 3.48 6.92 -6.72
CA HIS A 199 4.70 6.12 -6.74
C HIS A 199 5.85 6.80 -6.01
N HIS A 200 6.02 8.12 -6.16
CA HIS A 200 7.11 8.82 -5.51
C HIS A 200 7.07 8.67 -3.98
N GLN A 201 5.86 8.73 -3.40
CA GLN A 201 5.65 8.63 -1.96
C GLN A 201 5.73 7.20 -1.44
N VAL A 202 5.22 6.22 -2.20
CA VAL A 202 5.08 4.83 -1.74
C VAL A 202 6.32 3.99 -2.07
N ALA A 203 6.96 4.23 -3.22
CA ALA A 203 8.05 3.40 -3.75
C ALA A 203 9.15 3.05 -2.72
N PRO A 204 9.78 3.99 -2.00
CA PRO A 204 10.93 3.65 -1.15
C PRO A 204 10.60 2.69 0.00
N TYR A 205 9.31 2.51 0.33
CA TYR A 205 8.86 1.69 1.43
C TYR A 205 8.44 0.27 1.03
N VAL A 206 8.54 -0.13 -0.24
CA VAL A 206 8.04 -1.43 -0.72
C VAL A 206 9.13 -2.52 -0.74
N PHE A 207 10.39 -2.16 -0.45
CA PHE A 207 11.53 -3.03 -0.69
C PHE A 207 11.97 -3.87 0.51
N LYS A 208 12.09 -5.18 0.27
CA LYS A 208 12.85 -6.10 1.09
C LYS A 208 13.97 -6.70 0.24
N LEU A 209 15.19 -6.59 0.77
CA LEU A 209 16.41 -7.07 0.14
C LEU A 209 16.65 -8.54 0.54
N GLN A 210 17.26 -9.29 -0.37
CA GLN A 210 17.80 -10.63 -0.15
C GLN A 210 19.23 -10.71 -0.69
N GLU A 211 20.04 -11.60 -0.13
CA GLU A 211 21.45 -11.78 -0.49
C GLU A 211 21.61 -12.56 -1.80
N LYS A 212 20.77 -13.60 -1.99
CA LYS A 212 20.78 -14.45 -3.18
C LYS A 212 19.91 -13.90 -4.29
N ASP A 213 20.35 -14.08 -5.53
CA ASP A 213 19.59 -13.66 -6.72
C ASP A 213 18.25 -14.43 -6.79
N PRO A 214 17.09 -13.75 -6.76
CA PRO A 214 15.79 -14.39 -6.93
C PRO A 214 15.64 -15.13 -8.27
N MET A 215 16.45 -14.81 -9.29
CA MET A 215 16.41 -15.46 -10.60
C MET A 215 17.06 -16.84 -10.61
N ASN A 216 17.89 -17.17 -9.62
CA ASN A 216 18.50 -18.50 -9.45
C ASN A 216 17.66 -19.44 -8.57
N GLU A 217 16.60 -18.95 -7.93
CA GLU A 217 15.68 -19.81 -7.20
C GLU A 217 14.58 -20.28 -8.17
N PRO A 218 14.41 -21.60 -8.39
CA PRO A 218 13.38 -22.13 -9.28
C PRO A 218 11.97 -21.61 -8.90
N LEU A 219 11.10 -21.54 -9.90
CA LEU A 219 9.69 -21.12 -9.72
C LEU A 219 8.80 -22.23 -9.14
N TRP A 220 9.41 -23.31 -8.66
CA TRP A 220 8.77 -24.51 -8.12
C TRP A 220 9.51 -24.93 -6.84
#